data_AF-A0AAV8YSN1-F1
#
_entry.id   AF-A0AAV8YSN1-F1
#
_cell.length_a   1.000
_cell.length_b   1.000
_cell.length_c   1.000
_cell.angle_alpha   90.00
_cell.angle_beta   90.00
_cell.angle_gamma   90.00
#
_symmetry.space_group_name_H-M   'P 1'
#
loop_
_entity.id
_entity.type
_entity.pdbx_description
1 polymer ?
#
loop_
_entity_poly.entity_id
_entity_poly.type
_entity_poly.pdbx_seq_one_letter_code
_entity_poly.pdbx_strand_id
1 'polypeptide(L)'
;MSSQISTKEKLLYIIDDIELICKEIIENAIAPKSAKLSGPEYSQLTDLLVAKDNELKETLNLASEQAHINKKLDILKAEVDRQDQDINHLQKQLKEAEQILSTAIYQANQKLQSIARANRRPVSSEELIKFAHRISASNAICAP
;
A
#
# COMPACT_ATOMS: atom_id res chain seq x y z
N MET A 1 -13.86 32.34 -9.39
CA MET A 1 -13.36 31.02 -8.99
C MET A 1 -14.46 30.35 -8.20
N SER A 2 -15.21 29.42 -8.80
CA SER A 2 -16.21 28.65 -8.06
C SER A 2 -15.46 27.65 -7.19
N SER A 3 -15.39 27.92 -5.89
CA SER A 3 -14.96 26.94 -4.90
C SER A 3 -15.87 25.72 -5.07
N GLN A 4 -15.36 24.64 -5.68
CA GLN A 4 -16.11 23.40 -5.81
C GLN A 4 -16.25 22.81 -4.41
N ILE A 5 -17.40 23.05 -3.79
CA ILE A 5 -17.80 22.41 -2.53
C ILE A 5 -17.80 20.89 -2.71
N SER A 6 -17.40 20.15 -1.67
CA SER A 6 -17.40 18.70 -1.71
C SER A 6 -18.82 18.13 -1.79
N THR A 7 -18.99 16.89 -2.28
CA THR A 7 -20.28 16.20 -2.29
C THR A 7 -20.92 16.17 -0.89
N LYS A 8 -20.09 15.98 0.15
CA LYS A 8 -20.54 16.00 1.55
C LYS A 8 -21.10 17.36 1.94
N GLU A 9 -20.36 18.44 1.68
CA GLU A 9 -20.82 19.79 1.99
C GLU A 9 -22.09 20.14 1.21
N LYS A 10 -22.17 19.74 -0.06
CA LYS A 10 -23.38 19.92 -0.87
C LYS A 10 -24.59 19.21 -0.27
N LEU A 11 -24.44 17.96 0.18
CA LEU A 11 -25.53 17.23 0.87
C LEU A 11 -26.00 17.95 2.14
N LEU A 12 -25.07 18.48 2.94
CA LEU A 12 -25.41 19.23 4.15
C LEU A 12 -26.20 20.50 3.83
N TYR A 13 -25.76 21.29 2.84
CA TYR A 13 -26.50 22.48 2.42
C TYR A 13 -27.92 22.16 1.93
N ILE A 14 -28.09 21.07 1.17
CA ILE A 14 -29.41 20.66 0.70
C ILE A 14 -30.32 20.27 1.88
N ILE A 15 -29.78 19.59 2.89
CA ILE A 15 -30.54 19.23 4.10
C ILE A 15 -30.95 20.49 4.87
N ASP A 16 -30.04 21.44 5.05
CA ASP A 16 -30.33 22.72 5.73
C ASP A 16 -31.42 23.52 4.99
N ASP A 17 -31.36 23.56 3.65
CA ASP A 17 -32.39 24.18 2.80
C ASP A 17 -33.76 23.48 2.96
N ILE A 18 -33.78 22.14 2.92
CA ILE A 18 -35.00 21.35 3.11
C ILE A 18 -35.59 21.60 4.49
N GLU A 19 -34.76 21.66 5.53
CA GLU A 19 -35.19 21.97 6.90
C GLU A 19 -35.85 23.34 6.96
N LEU A 20 -35.24 24.37 6.37
CA LEU A 20 -35.77 25.72 6.34
C LEU A 20 -37.13 25.78 5.62
N ILE A 21 -37.22 25.18 4.43
CA ILE A 21 -38.47 25.13 3.65
C ILE A 21 -39.56 24.39 4.44
N CYS A 22 -39.23 23.28 5.08
CA CYS A 22 -40.20 22.54 5.91
C CYS A 22 -40.71 23.38 7.08
N LYS A 23 -39.85 24.16 7.73
CA LYS A 23 -40.26 25.08 8.81
C LYS A 23 -41.25 26.12 8.28
N GLU A 24 -40.95 26.76 7.15
CA GLU A 24 -41.86 27.75 6.54
C GLU A 24 -43.22 27.15 6.16
N ILE A 25 -43.24 25.91 5.62
CA ILE A 25 -44.49 25.21 5.29
C ILE A 25 -45.32 24.96 6.57
N ILE A 26 -44.68 24.48 7.64
CA ILE A 26 -45.35 24.21 8.92
C ILE A 26 -45.87 25.50 9.55
N GLU A 27 -45.05 26.56 9.57
CA GLU A 27 -45.44 27.89 10.08
C GLU A 27 -46.65 28.44 9.32
N ASN A 28 -46.66 28.34 7.99
CA ASN A 28 -47.81 28.74 7.18
C ASN A 28 -49.06 27.88 7.44
N ALA A 29 -48.89 26.58 7.73
CA ALA A 29 -50.01 25.68 8.01
C ALA A 29 -50.76 26.10 9.29
N ILE A 30 -50.02 26.49 10.34
CA ILE A 30 -50.56 26.91 11.64
C ILE A 30 -50.88 28.41 11.73
N ALA A 31 -50.45 29.22 10.76
CA ALA A 31 -50.67 30.66 10.75
C ALA A 31 -52.18 31.03 10.68
N PRO A 32 -52.58 32.15 11.32
CA PRO A 32 -53.94 32.68 11.18
C PRO A 32 -54.21 33.11 9.73
N LYS A 33 -55.49 33.06 9.29
CA LYS A 33 -55.89 33.31 7.89
C LYS A 33 -55.33 34.60 7.28
N SER A 34 -55.17 35.65 8.08
CA SER A 34 -54.64 36.95 7.63
C SER A 34 -53.14 36.96 7.37
N ALA A 35 -52.40 35.98 7.88
CA ALA A 35 -50.94 35.84 7.75
C ALA A 35 -50.52 34.61 6.93
N LYS A 36 -51.48 33.89 6.34
CA LYS A 36 -51.17 32.78 5.44
C LYS A 36 -50.62 33.30 4.12
N LEU A 37 -49.63 32.60 3.59
CA LEU A 37 -49.19 32.72 2.21
C LEU A 37 -50.38 32.58 1.27
N SER A 38 -50.37 33.37 0.21
CA SER A 38 -51.33 33.22 -0.88
C SER A 38 -51.17 31.86 -1.56
N GLY A 39 -52.20 31.39 -2.26
CA GLY A 39 -52.16 30.13 -3.01
C GLY A 39 -50.94 29.99 -3.93
N PRO A 40 -50.58 31.02 -4.72
CA PRO A 40 -49.38 31.00 -5.56
C PRO A 40 -48.07 30.89 -4.77
N GLU A 41 -47.92 31.66 -3.69
CA GLU A 41 -46.70 31.63 -2.85
C GLU A 41 -46.53 30.26 -2.16
N TYR A 42 -47.63 29.69 -1.67
CA TYR A 42 -47.60 28.35 -1.09
C TYR A 42 -47.23 27.28 -2.12
N SER A 43 -47.75 27.38 -3.36
CA SER A 43 -47.39 26.48 -4.45
C SER A 43 -45.89 26.56 -4.77
N GLN A 44 -45.34 27.77 -4.86
CA GLN A 44 -43.91 27.98 -5.10
C GLN A 44 -43.05 27.36 -4.00
N LEU A 45 -43.46 27.48 -2.74
CA LEU A 45 -42.75 26.88 -1.61
C LEU A 45 -42.77 25.34 -1.68
N THR A 46 -43.90 24.75 -2.06
CA THR A 46 -43.98 23.29 -2.27
C THR A 46 -43.17 22.82 -3.47
N ASP A 47 -43.13 23.60 -4.56
CA ASP A 47 -42.32 23.29 -5.74
C ASP A 47 -40.83 23.36 -5.41
N LEU A 48 -40.41 24.32 -4.57
CA LEU A 48 -39.03 24.44 -4.10
C LEU A 48 -38.62 23.23 -3.25
N LEU A 49 -39.51 22.72 -2.39
CA LEU A 49 -39.25 21.49 -1.63
C LEU A 49 -39.04 20.29 -2.55
N VAL A 50 -39.88 20.13 -3.57
CA VAL A 50 -39.74 19.05 -4.56
C VAL A 50 -38.44 19.19 -5.35
N ALA A 51 -38.06 20.41 -5.72
CA ALA A 51 -36.79 20.67 -6.40
C ALA A 51 -35.59 20.25 -5.53
N LYS A 52 -35.63 20.57 -4.23
CA LYS A 52 -34.56 20.21 -3.28
C LYS A 52 -34.50 18.70 -2.99
N ASP A 53 -35.64 18.02 -2.93
CA ASP A 53 -35.68 16.55 -2.82
C ASP A 53 -35.04 15.86 -4.05
N ASN A 54 -35.32 16.37 -5.26
CA ASN A 54 -34.66 15.86 -6.46
C ASN A 54 -33.15 16.13 -6.45
N GLU A 55 -32.73 17.34 -6.06
CA GLU A 55 -31.31 17.68 -5.92
C GLU A 55 -30.59 16.77 -4.89
N LEU A 56 -31.26 16.45 -3.79
CA LEU A 56 -30.75 15.54 -2.76
C LEU A 56 -30.56 14.12 -3.34
N LYS A 57 -31.57 13.59 -4.03
CA LYS A 57 -31.52 12.25 -4.65
C LYS A 57 -30.38 12.13 -5.67
N GLU A 58 -30.22 13.13 -6.53
CA GLU A 58 -29.12 13.17 -7.50
C GLU A 58 -27.75 13.21 -6.80
N THR A 59 -27.62 14.03 -5.77
CA THR A 59 -26.36 14.16 -5.03
C THR A 59 -26.04 12.88 -4.23
N LEU A 60 -27.05 12.17 -3.72
CA LEU A 60 -26.88 10.86 -3.08
C LEU A 60 -26.43 9.78 -4.06
N ASN A 61 -26.94 9.79 -5.31
CA ASN A 61 -26.47 8.89 -6.35
C ASN A 61 -24.99 9.12 -6.65
N LEU A 62 -24.58 10.38 -6.80
CA LEU A 62 -23.16 10.73 -6.97
C LEU A 62 -22.31 10.25 -5.78
N ALA A 63 -22.77 10.44 -4.54
CA ALA A 63 -22.05 9.97 -3.36
C ALA A 63 -21.89 8.44 -3.35
N SER A 64 -22.91 7.70 -3.79
CA SER A 64 -22.87 6.24 -3.94
C SER A 64 -21.84 5.79 -4.97
N GLU A 65 -21.80 6.45 -6.13
CA GLU A 65 -20.79 6.19 -7.17
C GLU A 65 -19.37 6.46 -6.66
N GLN A 66 -19.17 7.59 -5.96
CA GLN A 66 -17.90 7.93 -5.34
C GLN A 66 -17.47 6.89 -4.30
N ALA A 67 -18.40 6.37 -3.49
CA ALA A 67 -18.11 5.30 -2.54
C ALA A 67 -17.66 4.01 -3.23
N HIS A 68 -18.29 3.66 -4.37
CA HIS A 68 -17.90 2.48 -5.14
C HIS A 68 -16.50 2.64 -5.76
N ILE A 69 -16.18 3.83 -6.27
CA ILE A 69 -14.84 4.16 -6.78
C ILE A 69 -13.80 4.09 -5.68
N ASN A 70 -14.07 4.67 -4.50
CA ASN A 70 -13.17 4.62 -3.36
C ASN A 70 -12.86 3.18 -2.94
N LYS A 71 -13.87 2.30 -2.91
CA LYS A 71 -13.65 0.88 -2.63
C LYS A 71 -12.70 0.22 -3.64
N LYS A 72 -12.82 0.54 -4.93
CA LYS A 72 -11.88 0.05 -5.96
C LYS A 72 -10.47 0.59 -5.74
N LEU A 73 -10.34 1.86 -5.38
CA LEU A 73 -9.05 2.47 -5.06
C LEU A 73 -8.38 1.79 -3.85
N ASP A 74 -9.14 1.48 -2.81
CA ASP A 74 -8.60 0.81 -1.61
C ASP A 74 -8.08 -0.59 -1.92
N ILE A 75 -8.82 -1.36 -2.75
CA ILE A 75 -8.37 -2.67 -3.22
C ILE A 75 -7.09 -2.53 -4.05
N LEU A 76 -7.04 -1.56 -4.96
CA LEU A 76 -5.87 -1.35 -5.81
C LEU A 76 -4.64 -0.93 -5.00
N LYS A 77 -4.80 -0.06 -4.01
CA LYS A 77 -3.72 0.34 -3.09
C LYS A 77 -3.17 -0.87 -2.34
N ALA A 78 -4.06 -1.72 -1.81
CA ALA A 78 -3.63 -2.93 -1.11
C ALA A 78 -2.84 -3.89 -2.02
N GLU A 79 -3.22 -4.00 -3.30
CA GLU A 79 -2.48 -4.82 -4.27
C GLU A 79 -1.11 -4.20 -4.62
N VAL A 80 -1.04 -2.88 -4.77
CA VAL A 80 0.24 -2.17 -4.96
C VAL A 80 1.16 -2.39 -3.76
N ASP A 81 0.66 -2.20 -2.53
CA ASP A 81 1.46 -2.39 -1.32
C ASP A 81 1.98 -3.83 -1.20
N ARG A 82 1.17 -4.82 -1.59
CA ARG A 82 1.59 -6.22 -1.65
C ARG A 82 2.69 -6.45 -2.68
N GLN A 83 2.52 -5.93 -3.89
CA GLN A 83 3.51 -6.08 -4.95
C GLN A 83 4.84 -5.40 -4.58
N ASP A 84 4.80 -4.25 -3.92
CA ASP A 84 6.01 -3.58 -3.41
C ASP A 84 6.72 -4.44 -2.35
N GLN A 85 5.98 -5.12 -1.47
CA GLN A 85 6.58 -6.07 -0.52
C GLN A 85 7.26 -7.25 -1.24
N ASP A 86 6.61 -7.81 -2.26
CA ASP A 86 7.16 -8.91 -3.05
C ASP A 86 8.43 -8.47 -3.79
N ILE A 87 8.42 -7.29 -4.42
CA ILE A 87 9.59 -6.70 -5.09
C ILE A 87 10.75 -6.54 -4.09
N ASN A 88 10.49 -5.95 -2.92
CA ASN A 88 11.52 -5.76 -1.90
C ASN A 88 12.10 -7.11 -1.42
N HIS A 89 11.24 -8.12 -1.25
CA HIS A 89 11.67 -9.46 -0.86
C HIS A 89 12.58 -10.09 -1.92
N LEU A 90 12.15 -10.05 -3.19
CA LEU A 90 12.92 -10.59 -4.31
C LEU A 90 14.26 -9.87 -4.49
N GLN A 91 14.29 -8.54 -4.34
CA GLN A 91 15.53 -7.76 -4.40
C GLN A 91 16.53 -8.18 -3.30
N LYS A 92 16.04 -8.41 -2.09
CA LYS A 92 16.88 -8.88 -0.98
C LYS A 92 17.46 -10.27 -1.29
N GLN A 93 16.63 -11.20 -1.74
CA GLN A 93 17.08 -12.55 -2.12
C GLN A 93 18.10 -12.51 -3.25
N LEU A 94 17.88 -11.66 -4.26
CA LEU A 94 18.79 -11.52 -5.39
C LEU A 94 20.17 -11.02 -4.93
N LYS A 95 20.20 -10.04 -4.03
CA LYS A 95 21.45 -9.51 -3.46
C LYS A 95 22.19 -10.55 -2.62
N GLU A 96 21.46 -11.35 -1.84
CA GLU A 96 22.05 -12.46 -1.08
C GLU A 96 22.64 -13.52 -2.02
N ALA A 97 21.92 -13.90 -3.07
CA ALA A 97 22.40 -14.84 -4.08
C ALA A 97 23.65 -14.33 -4.81
N GLU A 98 23.66 -13.05 -5.20
CA GLU A 98 24.81 -12.39 -5.82
C GLU A 98 26.05 -12.45 -4.91
N GLN A 99 25.88 -12.17 -3.62
CA GLN A 99 26.98 -12.21 -2.65
C GLN A 99 27.55 -13.62 -2.47
N ILE A 100 26.68 -14.63 -2.36
CA ILE A 100 27.10 -16.04 -2.26
C ILE A 100 27.88 -16.45 -3.51
N LEU A 101 27.33 -16.13 -4.69
CA LEU A 101 27.97 -16.49 -5.97
C LEU A 101 29.34 -15.81 -6.12
N SER A 102 29.43 -14.51 -5.82
CA SER A 102 30.68 -13.75 -5.89
C SER A 102 31.75 -14.34 -4.97
N THR A 103 31.34 -14.70 -3.74
CA THR A 103 32.23 -15.34 -2.76
C THR A 103 32.69 -16.72 -3.24
N ALA A 104 31.78 -17.53 -3.77
CA ALA A 104 32.09 -18.86 -4.29
C ALA A 104 33.06 -18.79 -5.48
N ILE A 105 32.85 -17.87 -6.42
CA ILE A 105 33.74 -17.64 -7.57
C ILE A 105 35.15 -17.25 -7.08
N TYR A 106 35.23 -16.32 -6.12
CA TYR A 106 36.51 -15.89 -5.56
C TYR A 106 37.26 -17.05 -4.91
N GLN A 107 36.58 -17.84 -4.07
CA GLN A 107 37.16 -19.00 -3.40
C GLN A 107 37.57 -20.09 -4.40
N ALA A 108 36.76 -20.35 -5.42
CA ALA A 108 37.08 -21.31 -6.49
C ALA A 108 38.35 -20.89 -7.24
N ASN A 109 38.48 -19.61 -7.59
CA ASN A 109 39.67 -19.07 -8.24
C ASN A 109 40.92 -19.22 -7.37
N GLN A 110 40.84 -18.91 -6.08
CA GLN A 110 41.95 -19.15 -5.16
C GLN A 110 42.35 -20.63 -5.11
N LYS A 111 41.36 -21.53 -5.05
CA LYS A 111 41.61 -22.98 -5.00
C LYS A 111 42.27 -23.48 -6.28
N LEU A 112 41.84 -23.03 -7.45
CA LEU A 112 42.48 -23.34 -8.74
C LEU A 112 43.93 -22.86 -8.77
N GLN A 113 44.22 -21.65 -8.27
CA GLN A 113 45.59 -21.16 -8.15
C GLN A 113 46.45 -22.02 -7.21
N SER A 114 45.90 -22.43 -6.07
CA SER A 114 46.58 -23.33 -5.12
C SER A 114 46.89 -24.68 -5.75
N ILE A 115 45.93 -25.27 -6.47
CA ILE A 115 46.12 -26.54 -7.19
C ILE A 115 47.21 -26.39 -8.25
N ALA A 116 47.17 -25.31 -9.05
CA ALA A 116 48.19 -25.06 -10.06
C ALA A 116 49.59 -24.90 -9.45
N ARG A 117 49.71 -24.25 -8.29
CA ARG A 117 50.99 -24.15 -7.55
C ARG A 117 51.47 -25.51 -7.04
N ALA A 118 50.58 -26.33 -6.48
CA ALA A 118 50.91 -27.68 -6.00
C ALA A 118 51.36 -28.59 -7.15
N ASN A 119 50.67 -28.54 -8.29
CA ASN A 119 51.03 -29.34 -9.47
C ASN A 119 52.40 -28.96 -10.06
N ARG A 120 52.88 -27.72 -9.85
CA ARG A 120 54.24 -27.31 -10.26
C ARG A 120 55.34 -27.88 -9.37
N ARG A 121 55.02 -28.28 -8.14
CA ARG A 121 55.96 -28.87 -7.17
C ARG A 121 55.32 -30.11 -6.53
N PRO A 122 55.16 -31.20 -7.29
CA PRO A 122 54.58 -32.42 -6.76
C PRO A 122 55.51 -33.00 -5.69
N VAL A 123 54.96 -33.35 -4.53
CA VAL A 123 55.69 -34.03 -3.46
C VAL A 123 55.32 -35.50 -3.51
N SER A 124 56.32 -36.39 -3.43
CA SER A 124 56.06 -37.83 -3.39
C SER A 124 55.30 -38.20 -2.13
N SER A 125 54.30 -39.08 -2.25
CA SER A 125 53.58 -39.63 -1.09
C SER A 125 54.53 -40.32 -0.11
N GLU A 126 55.61 -40.93 -0.60
CA GLU A 126 56.63 -41.55 0.25
C GLU A 126 57.44 -40.53 1.06
N GLU A 127 57.74 -39.35 0.49
CA GLU A 127 58.39 -38.26 1.21
C GLU A 127 57.47 -37.67 2.28
N LEU A 128 56.17 -37.54 1.99
CA LEU A 128 55.16 -37.13 2.97
C LEU A 128 55.07 -38.12 4.13
N ILE A 129 55.06 -39.44 3.85
CA ILE A 129 55.03 -40.48 4.87
C ILE A 129 56.30 -40.44 5.74
N LYS A 130 57.49 -40.36 5.12
CA LYS A 130 58.77 -40.25 5.85
C LYS A 130 58.86 -38.96 6.66
N PHE A 131 58.32 -37.85 6.15
CA PHE A 131 58.31 -36.58 6.86
C PHE A 131 57.31 -36.58 8.02
N ALA A 132 56.10 -37.11 7.82
CA ALA A 132 55.10 -37.30 8.88
C ALA A 132 55.62 -38.23 9.98
N HIS A 133 56.27 -39.34 9.62
CA HIS A 133 56.88 -40.24 10.60
C HIS A 133 58.01 -39.55 11.38
N ARG A 134 58.85 -38.74 10.71
CA ARG A 134 59.87 -37.92 11.38
C ARG A 134 59.24 -36.91 12.33
N ILE A 135 58.17 -36.21 11.93
CA ILE A 135 57.45 -35.29 12.84
C ILE A 135 56.88 -36.07 14.03
N SER A 136 56.17 -37.17 13.80
CA SER A 136 55.61 -37.97 14.88
C SER A 136 56.68 -38.51 15.83
N ALA A 137 57.83 -38.96 15.32
CA ALA A 137 58.93 -39.45 16.15
C ALA A 137 59.68 -38.34 16.89
N SER A 138 59.79 -37.14 16.28
CA SER A 138 60.55 -36.01 16.84
C SER A 138 59.71 -35.11 17.76
N ASN A 139 58.39 -35.06 17.54
CA ASN A 139 57.42 -34.27 18.31
C ASN A 139 56.51 -35.14 19.21
N ALA A 140 56.71 -36.47 19.29
CA ALA A 140 56.14 -37.33 20.34
C ALA A 140 56.90 -37.16 21.67
N ILE A 141 57.17 -35.92 22.05
CA ILE A 141 57.55 -35.59 23.41
C ILE A 141 56.23 -35.46 24.18
N CYS A 142 56.07 -36.37 25.15
CA CYS A 142 55.03 -36.46 26.16
C CYS A 142 54.25 -35.13 26.37
N ALA A 143 52.92 -35.18 26.21
CA ALA A 143 52.07 -34.17 26.81
C ALA A 143 52.38 -34.13 28.33
N PRO A 144 52.68 -32.96 28.94
CA PRO A 144 52.64 -32.84 30.39
C PRO A 144 51.20 -33.04 30.91
#